data_AF-A0A962BLT3-F1
#
_entry.id   AF-A0A962BLT3-F1
#
_cell.length_a   1.000
_cell.length_b   1.000
_cell.length_c   1.000
_cell.angle_alpha   90.00
_cell.angle_beta   90.00
_cell.angle_gamma   90.00
#
_symmetry.space_group_name_H-M   'P 1'
#
loop_
_entity.id
_entity.type
_entity.pdbx_description
1 polymer ?
#
loop_
_entity_poly.entity_id
_entity_poly.type
_entity_poly.pdbx_seq_one_letter_code
_entity_poly.pdbx_strand_id
1 'polypeptide(L)'
;MELNTTLLRERFLIRDRDVQDDGDHESIEALSNRLVIPLTNKRGDVVEVFVIRSRIMHSALRMAAQIVQSFLRSGPILLRGTKYNFDEVWAMIQNRHDVKYCDDPWICVYHEGRPIFSSGKYHPFLDVIEKCDLKNPGNYDHAVVIAEEAFKKMGRDVSISHSSNIGMVAHVKAQAGRCGMILRNPHKSTTFNFIAEQRTSDLSVTPYQCLNSCAAFLEGIQLSVRLGMNNEKIRRKIVNSTTSSEAQENISALSRLRVLNEEIENLESLLEVHYRPERPDFPALAREAEAFQALLLDQDLS
;
A
#
# COMPACT_ATOMS: atom_id res chain seq x y z
N MET A 1 -13.92 17.12 6.16
CA MET A 1 -14.11 15.66 6.13
C MET A 1 -13.13 15.07 7.12
N GLU A 2 -13.61 14.23 8.04
CA GLU A 2 -12.71 13.40 8.85
C GLU A 2 -12.45 12.08 8.12
N LEU A 3 -11.24 11.55 8.21
CA LEU A 3 -10.87 10.27 7.63
C LEU A 3 -10.23 9.40 8.71
N ASN A 4 -10.76 8.19 8.90
CA ASN A 4 -10.15 7.13 9.69
C ASN A 4 -9.98 5.93 8.78
N THR A 5 -8.74 5.52 8.53
CA THR A 5 -8.45 4.41 7.63
C THR A 5 -7.21 3.63 8.05
N THR A 6 -7.13 2.40 7.59
CA THR A 6 -6.02 1.48 7.83
C THR A 6 -5.69 0.76 6.53
N LEU A 7 -4.41 0.79 6.15
CA LEU A 7 -3.86 -0.05 5.09
C LEU A 7 -3.46 -1.38 5.70
N LEU A 8 -4.02 -2.46 5.18
CA LEU A 8 -3.68 -3.83 5.57
C LEU A 8 -2.81 -4.47 4.48
N ARG A 9 -1.72 -5.11 4.89
CA ARG A 9 -0.90 -6.02 4.07
C ARG A 9 -1.40 -7.43 4.29
N GLU A 10 -1.94 -8.02 3.24
CA GLU A 10 -2.63 -9.30 3.29
C GLU A 10 -1.94 -10.34 2.43
N ARG A 11 -1.97 -11.57 2.93
CA ARG A 11 -1.57 -12.77 2.21
C ARG A 11 -2.62 -13.84 2.47
N PHE A 12 -3.17 -14.35 1.39
CA PHE A 12 -4.08 -15.50 1.39
C PHE A 12 -3.36 -16.69 0.76
N LEU A 13 -3.43 -17.84 1.43
CA LEU A 13 -2.96 -19.10 0.92
C LEU A 13 -4.14 -20.05 0.82
N ILE A 14 -4.50 -20.43 -0.40
CA ILE A 14 -5.67 -21.25 -0.71
C ILE A 14 -5.17 -22.64 -1.08
N ARG A 15 -5.63 -23.65 -0.35
CA ARG A 15 -5.27 -25.07 -0.54
C ARG A 15 -6.52 -25.88 -0.77
N ASP A 16 -6.50 -26.77 -1.75
CA ASP A 16 -7.57 -27.74 -1.98
C ASP A 16 -7.49 -28.85 -0.92
N ARG A 17 -8.64 -29.27 -0.37
CA ARG A 17 -8.74 -30.35 0.63
C ARG A 17 -9.14 -31.69 0.03
N ASP A 18 -9.73 -31.70 -1.16
CA ASP A 18 -10.27 -32.91 -1.79
C ASP A 18 -9.20 -33.77 -2.49
N VAL A 19 -7.93 -33.34 -2.51
CA VAL A 19 -6.84 -34.01 -3.21
C VAL A 19 -6.01 -34.84 -2.22
N GLN A 20 -6.10 -36.18 -2.33
CA GLN A 20 -5.30 -37.13 -1.54
C GLN A 20 -3.83 -37.14 -1.99
N ASP A 21 -2.98 -36.43 -1.24
CA ASP A 21 -1.68 -36.83 -0.66
C ASP A 21 -0.56 -37.49 -1.51
N ASP A 22 -0.45 -37.28 -2.84
CA ASP A 22 0.67 -37.86 -3.62
C ASP A 22 1.42 -36.89 -4.57
N GLY A 23 1.29 -35.57 -4.41
CA GLY A 23 2.09 -34.62 -5.19
C GLY A 23 2.19 -33.23 -4.56
N ASP A 24 3.28 -32.53 -4.83
CA ASP A 24 3.52 -31.13 -4.44
C ASP A 24 2.44 -30.24 -5.09
N HIS A 25 1.29 -30.09 -4.43
CA HIS A 25 0.12 -29.45 -5.03
C HIS A 25 0.22 -27.93 -4.96
N GLU A 26 -0.15 -27.30 -6.07
CA GLU A 26 -0.02 -25.87 -6.34
C GLU A 26 -0.91 -25.06 -5.38
N SER A 27 -0.33 -24.62 -4.25
CA SER A 27 -1.02 -23.70 -3.35
C SER A 27 -1.17 -22.35 -4.03
N ILE A 28 -2.39 -21.84 -4.12
CA ILE A 28 -2.64 -20.54 -4.70
C ILE A 28 -2.34 -19.47 -3.65
N GLU A 29 -1.41 -18.58 -3.97
CA GLU A 29 -1.08 -17.43 -3.16
C GLU A 29 -1.68 -16.15 -3.74
N ALA A 30 -2.50 -15.44 -2.96
CA ALA A 30 -3.00 -14.12 -3.30
C ALA A 30 -2.47 -13.08 -2.30
N LEU A 31 -1.53 -12.26 -2.75
CA LEU A 31 -1.01 -11.11 -2.00
C LEU A 31 -1.86 -9.88 -2.32
N SER A 32 -2.16 -9.04 -1.32
CA SER A 32 -2.93 -7.80 -1.53
C SER A 32 -2.57 -6.77 -0.47
N ASN A 33 -2.64 -5.48 -0.82
CA ASN A 33 -2.74 -4.40 0.16
C ASN A 33 -4.15 -3.84 0.08
N ARG A 34 -4.88 -3.74 1.19
CA ARG A 34 -6.28 -3.32 1.24
C ARG A 34 -6.44 -2.05 2.06
N LEU A 35 -7.16 -1.08 1.52
CA LEU A 35 -7.43 0.20 2.16
C LEU A 35 -8.90 0.57 1.99
N VAL A 36 -9.61 0.80 3.09
CA VAL A 36 -11.02 1.22 3.07
C VAL A 36 -11.11 2.72 3.29
N ILE A 37 -11.77 3.44 2.39
CA ILE A 37 -11.91 4.89 2.42
C ILE A 37 -13.39 5.26 2.53
N PRO A 38 -13.88 5.51 3.75
CA PRO A 38 -15.21 6.09 3.96
C PRO A 38 -15.16 7.59 3.67
N LEU A 39 -15.95 8.06 2.71
CA LEU A 39 -16.08 9.47 2.35
C LEU A 39 -17.29 10.06 3.07
N THR A 40 -17.05 11.05 3.93
CA THR A 40 -18.10 11.67 4.76
C THR A 40 -18.48 13.05 4.26
N ASN A 41 -19.78 13.37 4.31
CA ASN A 41 -20.28 14.72 4.03
C ASN A 41 -19.94 15.68 5.19
N LYS A 42 -20.35 16.95 5.08
CA LYS A 42 -20.14 17.97 6.13
C LYS A 42 -20.85 17.68 7.45
N ARG A 43 -21.89 16.82 7.45
CA ARG A 43 -22.64 16.40 8.63
C ARG A 43 -22.02 15.17 9.32
N GLY A 44 -21.02 14.55 8.68
CA GLY A 44 -20.37 13.34 9.17
C GLY A 44 -20.98 12.05 8.62
N ASP A 45 -22.04 12.12 7.81
CA ASP A 45 -22.65 10.91 7.22
C ASP A 45 -21.72 10.35 6.14
N VAL A 46 -21.51 9.03 6.16
CA VAL A 46 -20.80 8.31 5.10
C VAL A 46 -21.68 8.31 3.85
N VAL A 47 -21.18 8.88 2.75
CA VAL A 47 -21.91 8.96 1.47
C VAL A 47 -21.46 7.88 0.51
N GLU A 48 -20.15 7.61 0.49
CA GLU A 48 -19.55 6.58 -0.37
C GLU A 48 -18.45 5.87 0.41
N VAL A 49 -18.33 4.57 0.20
CA VAL A 49 -17.19 3.78 0.69
C VAL A 49 -16.51 3.17 -0.52
N PHE A 50 -15.19 3.37 -0.60
CA PHE A 50 -14.34 2.70 -1.56
C PHE A 50 -13.41 1.73 -0.84
N VAL A 51 -13.21 0.56 -1.41
CA VAL A 51 -12.11 -0.33 -1.02
C VAL A 51 -11.10 -0.34 -2.14
N ILE A 52 -9.86 -0.01 -1.83
CA ILE A 52 -8.76 0.04 -2.78
C ILE A 52 -7.82 -1.10 -2.45
N ARG A 53 -7.62 -1.98 -3.43
CA ARG A 53 -6.64 -3.05 -3.36
C ARG A 53 -5.52 -2.81 -4.36
N SER A 54 -4.29 -3.12 -3.99
CA SER A 54 -3.14 -3.06 -4.90
C SER A 54 -2.04 -4.05 -4.55
N ARG A 55 -1.17 -4.35 -5.52
CA ARG A 55 0.08 -5.11 -5.28
C ARG A 55 1.06 -4.37 -4.39
N ILE A 56 1.08 -3.05 -4.51
CA ILE A 56 2.08 -2.14 -3.92
C ILE A 56 1.39 -1.18 -2.94
N MET A 57 1.91 -1.06 -1.73
CA MET A 57 1.28 -0.30 -0.63
C MET A 57 1.05 1.18 -0.99
N HIS A 58 2.08 1.89 -1.46
CA HIS A 58 1.95 3.31 -1.78
C HIS A 58 1.02 3.58 -2.95
N SER A 59 0.83 2.65 -3.88
CA SER A 59 -0.15 2.78 -4.97
C SER A 59 -1.59 2.84 -4.46
N ALA A 60 -1.95 2.02 -3.45
CA ALA A 60 -3.28 2.11 -2.84
C ALA A 60 -3.50 3.48 -2.17
N LEU A 61 -2.48 3.99 -1.49
CA LEU A 61 -2.53 5.31 -0.83
C LEU A 61 -2.63 6.46 -1.82
N ARG A 62 -1.85 6.43 -2.92
CA ARG A 62 -1.91 7.47 -3.96
C ARG A 62 -3.29 7.47 -4.64
N MET A 63 -3.86 6.31 -4.94
CA MET A 63 -5.22 6.22 -5.50
C MET A 63 -6.26 6.76 -4.50
N ALA A 64 -6.16 6.38 -3.23
CA ALA A 64 -7.03 6.90 -2.19
C ALA A 64 -6.94 8.41 -2.05
N ALA A 65 -5.73 8.98 -2.07
CA ALA A 65 -5.52 10.40 -2.01
C ALA A 65 -6.21 11.12 -3.19
N GLN A 66 -6.12 10.58 -4.41
CA GLN A 66 -6.79 11.14 -5.59
C GLN A 66 -8.32 11.07 -5.50
N ILE A 67 -8.87 9.95 -5.04
CA ILE A 67 -10.32 9.79 -4.82
C ILE A 67 -10.79 10.80 -3.76
N VAL A 68 -10.09 10.89 -2.63
CA VAL A 68 -10.41 11.83 -1.54
C VAL A 68 -10.31 13.29 -2.01
N GLN A 69 -9.24 13.67 -2.71
CA GLN A 69 -9.06 15.02 -3.22
C GLN A 69 -10.18 15.38 -4.21
N SER A 70 -10.49 14.46 -5.12
CA SER A 70 -11.60 14.61 -6.05
C SER A 70 -12.93 14.78 -5.32
N PHE A 71 -13.19 14.00 -4.28
CA PHE A 71 -14.41 14.09 -3.47
C PHE A 71 -14.52 15.43 -2.74
N LEU A 72 -13.44 15.88 -2.11
CA LEU A 72 -13.41 17.17 -1.41
C LEU A 72 -13.65 18.35 -2.37
N ARG A 73 -13.17 18.26 -3.61
CA ARG A 73 -13.32 19.32 -4.61
C ARG A 73 -14.72 19.35 -5.25
N SER A 74 -15.31 18.19 -5.50
CA SER A 74 -16.46 18.08 -6.41
C SER A 74 -17.62 17.24 -5.86
N GLY A 75 -17.58 16.81 -4.59
CA GLY A 75 -18.63 16.00 -3.96
C GLY A 75 -18.54 14.51 -4.29
N PRO A 76 -19.64 13.74 -4.09
CA PRO A 76 -19.67 12.30 -4.35
C PRO A 76 -19.13 11.93 -5.73
N ILE A 77 -18.35 10.86 -5.82
CA ILE A 77 -17.59 10.44 -7.01
C ILE A 77 -18.51 9.79 -8.05
N LEU A 78 -19.42 8.92 -7.61
CA LEU A 78 -20.26 8.11 -8.50
C LEU A 78 -21.53 8.83 -8.96
N LEU A 79 -21.95 9.90 -8.26
CA LEU A 79 -23.18 10.66 -8.56
C LEU A 79 -22.98 11.86 -9.49
N ARG A 80 -21.80 11.99 -10.11
CA ARG A 80 -21.46 13.16 -10.94
C ARG A 80 -22.02 13.04 -12.35
N GLY A 81 -22.34 14.17 -12.98
CA GLY A 81 -22.68 14.23 -14.40
C GLY A 81 -21.52 13.79 -15.30
N THR A 82 -20.30 14.23 -14.98
CA THR A 82 -19.06 13.75 -15.64
C THR A 82 -18.46 12.63 -14.81
N LYS A 83 -18.32 11.44 -15.41
CA LYS A 83 -17.73 10.27 -14.75
C LYS A 83 -16.30 10.53 -14.30
N TYR A 84 -15.94 10.01 -13.13
CA TYR A 84 -14.57 10.03 -12.66
C TYR A 84 -13.71 9.06 -13.47
N ASN A 85 -12.60 9.56 -14.03
CA ASN A 85 -11.73 8.79 -14.91
C ASN A 85 -10.65 8.06 -14.09
N PHE A 86 -10.96 6.83 -13.66
CA PHE A 86 -10.03 6.04 -12.87
C PHE A 86 -8.77 5.64 -13.65
N ASP A 87 -8.89 5.40 -14.95
CA ASP A 87 -7.75 5.05 -15.82
C ASP A 87 -6.71 6.18 -15.88
N GLU A 88 -7.16 7.41 -16.10
CA GLU A 88 -6.28 8.58 -16.13
C GLU A 88 -5.62 8.84 -14.78
N VAL A 89 -6.39 8.66 -13.69
CA VAL A 89 -5.87 8.80 -12.33
C VAL A 89 -4.81 7.72 -12.06
N TRP A 90 -5.06 6.48 -12.47
CA TRP A 90 -4.09 5.40 -12.33
C TRP A 90 -2.80 5.70 -13.10
N ALA A 91 -2.91 6.09 -14.36
CA ALA A 91 -1.76 6.46 -15.19
C ALA A 91 -0.95 7.62 -14.60
N MET A 92 -1.63 8.58 -13.97
CA MET A 92 -0.98 9.73 -13.32
C MET A 92 -0.22 9.35 -12.04
N ILE A 93 -0.74 8.44 -11.23
CA ILE A 93 -0.09 8.06 -9.96
C ILE A 93 1.00 6.99 -10.12
N GLN A 94 1.01 6.28 -11.25
CA GLN A 94 2.10 5.37 -11.59
C GLN A 94 3.39 6.17 -11.83
N ASN A 95 4.43 5.86 -11.06
CA ASN A 95 5.74 6.42 -11.30
C ASN A 95 6.55 5.50 -12.24
N ARG A 96 7.51 6.09 -12.95
CA ARG A 96 8.35 5.37 -13.93
C ARG A 96 9.19 4.26 -13.30
N HIS A 97 9.53 4.36 -12.01
CA HIS A 97 10.31 3.35 -11.33
C HIS A 97 9.50 2.06 -11.14
N ASP A 98 8.30 2.16 -10.57
CA ASP A 98 7.41 1.01 -10.38
C ASP A 98 7.04 0.34 -11.71
N VAL A 99 6.72 1.13 -12.74
CA VAL A 99 6.39 0.58 -14.07
C VAL A 99 7.53 -0.25 -14.65
N LYS A 100 8.78 0.06 -14.30
CA LYS A 100 9.97 -0.62 -14.83
C LYS A 100 10.45 -1.79 -13.95
N TYR A 101 10.36 -1.67 -12.63
CA TYR A 101 11.03 -2.58 -11.68
C TYR A 101 10.08 -3.28 -10.70
N CYS A 102 8.77 -3.03 -10.79
CA CYS A 102 7.77 -3.86 -10.12
C CYS A 102 7.22 -4.89 -11.09
N ASP A 103 7.30 -6.16 -10.71
CA ASP A 103 6.66 -7.24 -11.46
C ASP A 103 5.14 -7.16 -11.25
N ASP A 104 4.40 -7.19 -12.36
CA ASP A 104 2.93 -7.22 -12.43
C ASP A 104 2.22 -6.25 -11.45
N PRO A 105 2.44 -4.92 -11.57
CA PRO A 105 1.72 -3.95 -10.77
C PRO A 105 0.24 -4.01 -11.11
N TRP A 106 -0.60 -4.09 -10.07
CA TRP A 106 -2.05 -4.07 -10.23
C TRP A 106 -2.74 -3.22 -9.17
N ILE A 107 -3.92 -2.75 -9.53
CA ILE A 107 -4.84 -2.01 -8.66
C ILE A 107 -6.28 -2.43 -8.96
N CYS A 108 -7.12 -2.48 -7.94
CA CYS A 108 -8.55 -2.69 -8.08
C CYS A 108 -9.30 -1.81 -7.08
N VAL A 109 -10.28 -1.05 -7.55
CA VAL A 109 -11.14 -0.20 -6.74
C VAL A 109 -12.52 -0.82 -6.71
N TYR A 110 -13.03 -1.02 -5.50
CA TYR A 110 -14.33 -1.62 -5.25
C TYR A 110 -15.29 -0.60 -4.66
N HIS A 111 -16.57 -0.76 -5.00
CA HIS A 111 -17.69 -0.10 -4.37
C HIS A 111 -18.81 -1.13 -4.19
N GLU A 112 -19.41 -1.19 -2.99
CA GLU A 112 -20.45 -2.18 -2.66
C GLU A 112 -20.05 -3.62 -3.04
N GLY A 113 -18.82 -4.01 -2.68
CA GLY A 113 -18.28 -5.35 -2.93
C GLY A 113 -18.07 -5.70 -4.42
N ARG A 114 -18.15 -4.74 -5.34
CA ARG A 114 -17.95 -4.95 -6.77
C ARG A 114 -16.79 -4.12 -7.30
N PRO A 115 -15.93 -4.68 -8.18
CA PRO A 115 -14.91 -3.89 -8.85
C PRO A 115 -15.57 -2.86 -9.77
N ILE A 116 -15.23 -1.59 -9.57
CA ILE A 116 -15.65 -0.47 -10.43
C ILE A 116 -14.52 0.02 -11.34
N PHE A 117 -13.29 -0.35 -11.01
CA PHE A 117 -12.09 -0.12 -11.82
C PHE A 117 -11.03 -1.15 -11.45
N SER A 118 -10.29 -1.63 -12.44
CA SER A 118 -9.13 -2.48 -12.21
C SER A 118 -8.11 -2.33 -13.35
N SER A 119 -6.83 -2.41 -13.01
CA SER A 119 -5.73 -2.47 -13.97
C SER A 119 -4.69 -3.49 -13.49
N GLY A 120 -4.10 -4.23 -14.44
CA GLY A 120 -3.15 -5.31 -14.14
C GLY A 120 -3.83 -6.63 -13.77
N LYS A 121 -3.02 -7.63 -13.39
CA LYS A 121 -3.49 -8.98 -13.06
C LYS A 121 -3.53 -9.17 -11.55
N TYR A 122 -4.74 -9.15 -10.97
CA TYR A 122 -4.96 -9.50 -9.57
C TYR A 122 -5.71 -10.83 -9.47
N HIS A 123 -5.63 -11.48 -8.32
CA HIS A 123 -6.25 -12.79 -8.13
C HIS A 123 -7.78 -12.65 -7.94
N PRO A 124 -8.64 -13.35 -8.71
CA PRO A 124 -10.11 -13.21 -8.63
C PRO A 124 -10.71 -13.57 -7.27
N PHE A 125 -9.99 -14.32 -6.43
CA PHE A 125 -10.35 -14.54 -5.02
C PHE A 125 -10.62 -13.22 -4.27
N LEU A 126 -9.91 -12.15 -4.62
CA LEU A 126 -10.09 -10.84 -4.00
C LEU A 126 -11.50 -10.25 -4.27
N ASP A 127 -12.14 -10.59 -5.40
CA ASP A 127 -13.53 -10.22 -5.65
C ASP A 127 -14.50 -10.98 -4.76
N VAL A 128 -14.19 -12.25 -4.46
CA VAL A 128 -15.01 -13.09 -3.59
C VAL A 128 -14.97 -12.55 -2.17
N ILE A 129 -13.77 -12.26 -1.65
CA ILE A 129 -13.62 -11.80 -0.26
C ILE A 129 -14.29 -10.44 -0.04
N GLU A 130 -14.23 -9.51 -1.00
CA GLU A 130 -14.94 -8.22 -0.88
C GLU A 130 -16.46 -8.35 -0.91
N LYS A 131 -16.99 -9.30 -1.71
CA LYS A 131 -18.43 -9.62 -1.68
C LYS A 131 -18.84 -10.25 -0.35
N CYS A 132 -17.98 -11.06 0.26
CA CYS A 132 -18.22 -11.67 1.57
C CYS A 132 -18.17 -10.62 2.69
N ASP A 133 -17.20 -9.71 2.67
CA ASP A 133 -17.07 -8.61 3.65
C ASP A 133 -18.28 -7.68 3.62
N LEU A 134 -18.78 -7.35 2.42
CA LEU A 134 -20.00 -6.54 2.28
C LEU A 134 -21.23 -7.15 2.98
N LYS A 135 -21.34 -8.49 2.98
CA LYS A 135 -22.43 -9.22 3.63
C LYS A 135 -22.23 -9.38 5.14
N ASN A 136 -21.03 -9.10 5.65
CA ASN A 136 -20.68 -9.27 7.06
C ASN A 136 -19.85 -8.07 7.58
N PRO A 137 -20.44 -6.86 7.58
CA PRO A 137 -19.71 -5.65 7.93
C PRO A 137 -19.19 -5.72 9.37
N GLY A 138 -17.91 -5.42 9.55
CA GLY A 138 -17.26 -5.31 10.85
C GLY A 138 -16.52 -6.56 11.33
N ASN A 139 -16.60 -7.68 10.59
CA ASN A 139 -15.79 -8.87 10.88
C ASN A 139 -15.16 -9.44 9.60
N TYR A 140 -14.09 -8.78 9.17
CA TYR A 140 -13.38 -9.15 7.95
C TYR A 140 -12.73 -10.55 8.04
N ASP A 141 -12.28 -10.97 9.21
CA ASP A 141 -11.76 -12.34 9.41
C ASP A 141 -12.86 -13.39 9.18
N HIS A 142 -14.10 -13.08 9.56
CA HIS A 142 -15.25 -13.93 9.27
C HIS A 142 -15.59 -13.96 7.76
N ALA A 143 -15.24 -12.93 6.98
CA ALA A 143 -15.41 -12.96 5.53
C ALA A 143 -14.62 -14.12 4.88
N VAL A 144 -13.48 -14.51 5.46
CA VAL A 144 -12.67 -15.65 5.00
C VAL A 144 -13.43 -16.96 5.18
N VAL A 145 -14.06 -17.15 6.34
CA VAL A 145 -14.89 -18.33 6.64
C VAL A 145 -16.06 -18.44 5.66
N ILE A 146 -16.74 -17.31 5.38
CA ILE A 146 -17.83 -17.27 4.40
C ILE A 146 -17.31 -17.61 2.99
N ALA A 147 -16.10 -17.20 2.65
CA ALA A 147 -15.50 -17.53 1.37
C ALA A 147 -15.22 -19.04 1.26
N GLU A 148 -14.68 -19.68 2.30
CA GLU A 148 -14.52 -21.15 2.37
C GLU A 148 -15.86 -21.86 2.18
N GLU A 149 -16.91 -21.42 2.89
CA GLU A 149 -18.27 -21.98 2.73
C GLU A 149 -18.83 -21.79 1.31
N ALA A 150 -18.55 -20.65 0.69
CA ALA A 150 -18.98 -20.35 -0.68
C ALA A 150 -18.30 -21.30 -1.68
N PHE A 151 -16.99 -21.54 -1.55
CA PHE A 151 -16.29 -22.52 -2.37
C PHE A 151 -16.84 -23.93 -2.16
N LYS A 152 -17.09 -24.33 -0.90
CA LYS A 152 -17.68 -25.63 -0.58
C LYS A 152 -19.05 -25.82 -1.24
N LYS A 153 -19.91 -24.79 -1.21
CA LYS A 153 -21.21 -24.80 -1.90
C LYS A 153 -21.09 -24.89 -3.42
N MET A 154 -19.97 -24.43 -3.98
CA MET A 154 -19.64 -24.54 -5.41
C MET A 154 -18.92 -25.86 -5.76
N GLY A 155 -18.80 -26.79 -4.82
CA GLY A 155 -18.20 -28.11 -5.04
C GLY A 155 -16.68 -28.14 -5.00
N ARG A 156 -16.04 -27.17 -4.33
CA ARG A 156 -14.60 -27.18 -4.05
C ARG A 156 -14.37 -27.06 -2.55
N ASP A 157 -13.86 -28.10 -1.89
CA ASP A 157 -13.45 -27.98 -0.49
C ASP A 157 -12.07 -27.35 -0.41
N VAL A 158 -12.00 -26.09 0.03
CA VAL A 158 -10.73 -25.36 0.15
C VAL A 158 -10.48 -24.95 1.59
N SER A 159 -9.21 -24.87 1.96
CA SER A 159 -8.74 -24.20 3.16
C SER A 159 -8.06 -22.89 2.78
N ILE A 160 -8.46 -21.79 3.42
CA ILE A 160 -7.91 -20.47 3.19
C ILE A 160 -7.20 -20.02 4.46
N SER A 161 -5.87 -19.94 4.42
CA SER A 161 -5.09 -19.30 5.47
C SER A 161 -4.93 -17.82 5.14
N HIS A 162 -5.41 -16.95 6.03
CA HIS A 162 -5.27 -15.50 5.90
C HIS A 162 -4.29 -14.97 6.94
N SER A 163 -3.37 -14.13 6.49
CA SER A 163 -2.50 -13.34 7.37
C SER A 163 -2.58 -11.88 6.98
N SER A 164 -2.89 -11.03 7.95
CA SER A 164 -3.01 -9.59 7.77
C SER A 164 -2.09 -8.86 8.73
N ASN A 165 -1.43 -7.81 8.25
CA ASN A 165 -0.61 -6.93 9.05
C ASN A 165 -0.97 -5.48 8.74
N ILE A 166 -0.98 -4.62 9.75
CA ILE A 166 -1.14 -3.18 9.53
C ILE A 166 0.10 -2.66 8.79
N GLY A 167 -0.10 -2.00 7.66
CA GLY A 167 0.95 -1.26 6.95
C GLY A 167 0.97 0.22 7.33
N MET A 168 -0.23 0.81 7.46
CA MET A 168 -0.43 2.22 7.80
C MET A 168 -1.76 2.43 8.50
N VAL A 169 -1.83 3.35 9.45
CA VAL A 169 -3.06 3.87 10.07
C VAL A 169 -3.09 5.38 9.94
N ALA A 170 -4.19 5.94 9.44
CA ALA A 170 -4.38 7.39 9.33
C ALA A 170 -5.67 7.83 10.01
N HIS A 171 -5.54 8.82 10.88
CA HIS A 171 -6.64 9.52 11.55
C HIS A 171 -6.50 11.00 11.27
N VAL A 172 -7.31 11.52 10.35
CA VAL A 172 -7.23 12.92 9.90
C VAL A 172 -8.50 13.66 10.22
N LYS A 173 -8.35 14.76 10.96
CA LYS A 173 -9.37 15.76 11.27
C LYS A 173 -8.95 17.11 10.68
N ALA A 174 -9.84 18.10 10.71
CA ALA A 174 -9.59 19.41 10.11
C ALA A 174 -8.33 20.12 10.67
N GLN A 175 -8.03 19.90 11.96
CA GLN A 175 -6.95 20.58 12.68
C GLN A 175 -5.66 19.76 12.76
N ALA A 176 -5.77 18.44 12.69
CA ALA A 176 -4.63 17.55 12.89
C ALA A 176 -4.83 16.22 12.14
N GLY A 177 -3.73 15.71 11.59
CA GLY A 177 -3.63 14.39 10.98
C GLY A 177 -2.58 13.55 11.68
N ARG A 178 -2.96 12.39 12.21
CA ARG A 178 -2.05 11.42 12.83
C ARG A 178 -1.91 10.23 11.92
N CYS A 179 -0.70 9.94 11.48
CA CYS A 179 -0.41 8.84 10.58
C CYS A 179 0.69 7.98 11.16
N GLY A 180 0.41 6.70 11.34
CA GLY A 180 1.37 5.68 11.77
C GLY A 180 1.65 4.71 10.63
N MET A 181 2.90 4.31 10.46
CA MET A 181 3.37 3.37 9.45
C MET A 181 4.28 2.33 10.10
N ILE A 182 4.16 1.08 9.67
CA ILE A 182 5.08 0.04 10.12
C ILE A 182 6.33 0.07 9.25
N LEU A 183 7.45 0.43 9.86
CA LEU A 183 8.78 0.31 9.30
C LEU A 183 9.27 -1.12 9.55
N ARG A 184 9.41 -1.91 8.48
CA ARG A 184 10.08 -3.21 8.58
C ARG A 184 11.52 -3.04 8.12
N ASN A 185 12.42 -2.88 9.08
CA ASN A 185 13.84 -3.08 8.85
C ASN A 185 14.13 -4.60 8.95
N PRO A 186 15.09 -5.14 8.18
CA PRO A 186 15.53 -6.53 8.31
C PRO A 186 15.77 -7.06 9.73
N HIS A 187 16.21 -6.21 10.66
CA HIS A 187 16.50 -6.59 12.05
C HIS A 187 15.34 -6.32 13.02
N LYS A 188 14.41 -5.42 12.68
CA LYS A 188 13.36 -4.98 13.60
C LYS A 188 12.14 -4.43 12.86
N SER A 189 10.95 -4.81 13.33
CA SER A 189 9.73 -4.08 13.02
C SER A 189 9.57 -2.94 14.02
N THR A 190 9.60 -1.70 13.55
CA THR A 190 9.32 -0.50 14.35
C THR A 190 8.13 0.25 13.77
N THR A 191 7.54 1.14 14.56
CA THR A 191 6.46 2.01 14.10
C THR A 191 7.00 3.41 14.00
N PHE A 192 6.81 4.03 12.83
CA PHE A 192 7.06 5.43 12.60
C PHE A 192 5.73 6.17 12.54
N ASN A 193 5.63 7.30 13.23
CA ASN A 193 4.43 8.12 13.21
C ASN A 193 4.80 9.56 12.86
N PHE A 194 3.94 10.23 12.09
CA PHE A 194 3.94 11.67 11.99
C PHE A 194 2.59 12.25 12.40
N ILE A 195 2.64 13.42 13.02
CA ILE A 195 1.48 14.24 13.36
C ILE A 195 1.64 15.53 12.58
N ALA A 196 0.68 15.82 11.69
CA ALA A 196 0.61 17.08 10.95
C ALA A 196 -0.47 17.96 11.57
N GLU A 197 -0.11 19.17 11.97
CA GLU A 197 -0.98 20.14 12.61
C GLU A 197 -1.03 21.43 11.79
N GLN A 198 -2.13 22.15 11.91
CA GLN A 198 -2.33 23.41 11.23
C GLN A 198 -1.36 24.48 11.75
N ARG A 199 -0.50 25.03 10.87
CA ARG A 199 0.45 26.10 11.24
C ARG A 199 -0.20 27.48 11.38
N THR A 200 -1.17 27.79 10.51
CA THR A 200 -1.92 29.06 10.49
C THR A 200 -3.40 28.77 10.30
N SER A 201 -4.29 29.63 10.81
CA SER A 201 -5.75 29.44 10.75
C SER A 201 -6.33 29.24 9.35
N ASP A 202 -5.58 29.59 8.30
CA ASP A 202 -6.05 29.62 6.93
C ASP A 202 -5.80 28.28 6.19
N LEU A 203 -4.90 27.44 6.70
CA LEU A 203 -4.51 26.16 6.07
C LEU A 203 -5.01 24.97 6.88
N SER A 204 -6.13 24.37 6.47
CA SER A 204 -6.63 23.14 7.10
C SER A 204 -5.78 21.92 6.73
N VAL A 205 -5.60 21.00 7.68
CA VAL A 205 -5.04 19.67 7.37
C VAL A 205 -6.06 18.89 6.56
N THR A 206 -5.65 18.38 5.39
CA THR A 206 -6.54 17.60 4.53
C THR A 206 -6.14 16.13 4.45
N PRO A 207 -7.11 15.19 4.42
CA PRO A 207 -6.76 13.77 4.37
C PRO A 207 -5.96 13.34 3.14
N TYR A 208 -6.16 13.96 1.97
CA TYR A 208 -5.38 13.62 0.79
C TYR A 208 -3.89 14.00 0.91
N GLN A 209 -3.57 15.12 1.57
CA GLN A 209 -2.18 15.51 1.85
C GLN A 209 -1.51 14.47 2.74
N CYS A 210 -2.16 14.09 3.85
CA CYS A 210 -1.65 13.06 4.76
C CYS A 210 -1.45 11.71 4.05
N LEU A 211 -2.42 11.28 3.22
CA LEU A 211 -2.31 10.02 2.47
C LEU A 211 -1.16 10.05 1.45
N ASN A 212 -0.95 11.17 0.75
CA ASN A 212 0.18 11.33 -0.17
C ASN A 212 1.52 11.27 0.57
N SER A 213 1.64 11.91 1.73
CA SER A 213 2.87 11.84 2.53
C SER A 213 3.11 10.43 3.10
N CYS A 214 2.05 9.72 3.53
CA CYS A 214 2.16 8.30 3.88
C CYS A 214 2.66 7.46 2.71
N ALA A 215 2.13 7.70 1.51
CA ALA A 215 2.59 7.02 0.30
C ALA A 215 4.07 7.30 0.02
N ALA A 216 4.50 8.56 0.17
CA ALA A 216 5.89 8.95 -0.04
C ALA A 216 6.85 8.29 0.96
N PHE A 217 6.47 8.21 2.24
CA PHE A 217 7.27 7.50 3.24
C PHE A 217 7.35 5.99 2.96
N LEU A 218 6.23 5.32 2.71
CA LEU A 218 6.24 3.87 2.42
C LEU A 218 7.06 3.55 1.16
N GLU A 219 6.91 4.35 0.11
CA GLU A 219 7.69 4.21 -1.12
C GLU A 219 9.18 4.45 -0.87
N GLY A 220 9.53 5.51 -0.14
CA GLY A 220 10.92 5.84 0.17
C GLY A 220 11.61 4.77 1.02
N ILE A 221 10.92 4.23 2.03
CA ILE A 221 11.40 3.11 2.83
C ILE A 221 11.67 1.88 1.95
N GLN A 222 10.73 1.51 1.08
CA GLN A 222 10.88 0.36 0.19
C GLN A 222 12.06 0.53 -0.77
N LEU A 223 12.20 1.73 -1.37
CA LEU A 223 13.30 2.05 -2.27
C LEU A 223 14.66 2.02 -1.56
N SER A 224 14.75 2.56 -0.35
CA SER A 224 15.97 2.52 0.46
C SER A 224 16.44 1.09 0.73
N VAL A 225 15.52 0.19 1.10
CA VAL A 225 15.87 -1.20 1.36
C VAL A 225 16.39 -1.88 0.09
N ARG A 226 15.69 -1.74 -1.04
CA ARG A 226 16.15 -2.29 -2.33
C ARG A 226 17.50 -1.73 -2.74
N LEU A 227 17.69 -0.42 -2.61
CA LEU A 227 18.93 0.26 -2.94
C LEU A 227 20.11 -0.28 -2.13
N GLY A 228 19.95 -0.46 -0.81
CA GLY A 228 20.97 -1.03 0.06
C GLY A 228 21.34 -2.47 -0.33
N MET A 229 20.34 -3.33 -0.56
CA MET A 229 20.57 -4.71 -0.99
C MET A 229 21.30 -4.79 -2.34
N ASN A 230 20.91 -3.95 -3.29
CA ASN A 230 21.55 -3.89 -4.61
C ASN A 230 22.99 -3.34 -4.53
N ASN A 231 23.23 -2.32 -3.69
CA ASN A 231 24.57 -1.78 -3.47
C ASN A 231 25.54 -2.86 -2.98
N GLU A 232 25.12 -3.71 -2.04
CA GLU A 232 25.98 -4.77 -1.52
C GLU A 232 26.33 -5.81 -2.61
N LYS A 233 25.34 -6.22 -3.41
CA LYS A 233 25.57 -7.13 -4.55
C LYS A 233 26.57 -6.55 -5.56
N ILE A 234 26.46 -5.25 -5.85
CA ILE A 234 27.39 -4.53 -6.72
C ILE A 234 28.79 -4.45 -6.08
N ARG A 235 28.87 -4.11 -4.79
CA ARG A 235 30.13 -3.99 -4.05
C ARG A 235 30.91 -5.30 -4.01
N ARG A 236 30.22 -6.43 -3.81
CA ARG A 236 30.79 -7.78 -3.87
C ARG A 236 31.06 -8.29 -5.29
N LYS A 237 30.75 -7.49 -6.33
CA LYS A 237 30.89 -7.86 -7.75
C LYS A 237 30.09 -9.10 -8.14
N ILE A 238 29.01 -9.40 -7.43
CA ILE A 238 28.05 -10.45 -7.82
C ILE A 238 27.33 -10.04 -9.09
N VAL A 239 27.07 -8.74 -9.23
CA VAL A 239 26.49 -8.12 -10.43
C VAL A 239 27.35 -6.98 -10.95
N ASN A 240 27.21 -6.65 -12.24
CA ASN A 240 27.95 -5.56 -12.86
C ASN A 240 27.47 -4.20 -12.35
N SER A 241 28.38 -3.30 -11.99
CA SER A 241 28.07 -1.98 -11.41
C SER A 241 27.41 -0.98 -12.37
N THR A 242 27.38 -1.29 -13.67
CA THR A 242 26.98 -0.33 -14.72
C THR A 242 25.84 -0.87 -15.57
N THR A 243 25.93 -2.15 -15.96
CA THR A 243 25.01 -2.75 -16.94
C THR A 243 23.96 -3.67 -16.32
N SER A 244 24.08 -4.02 -15.04
CA SER A 244 23.09 -4.89 -14.37
C SER A 244 21.75 -4.18 -14.19
N SER A 245 20.67 -4.98 -14.06
CA SER A 245 19.35 -4.46 -13.75
C SER A 245 19.35 -3.74 -12.39
N GLU A 246 20.09 -4.27 -11.41
CA GLU A 246 20.25 -3.70 -10.08
C GLU A 246 20.90 -2.32 -10.10
N ALA A 247 21.96 -2.14 -10.91
CA ALA A 247 22.61 -0.84 -11.07
C ALA A 247 21.65 0.19 -11.70
N GLN A 248 20.89 -0.21 -12.72
CA GLN A 248 19.90 0.64 -13.36
C GLN A 248 18.70 0.94 -12.44
N GLU A 249 18.30 -0.02 -11.60
CA GLU A 249 17.28 0.15 -10.57
C GLU A 249 17.74 1.19 -9.54
N ASN A 250 18.99 1.11 -9.07
CA ASN A 250 19.53 2.05 -8.09
C ASN A 250 19.56 3.49 -8.62
N ILE A 251 19.96 3.70 -9.89
CA ILE A 251 19.92 5.03 -10.52
C ILE A 251 18.49 5.58 -10.52
N SER A 252 17.52 4.74 -10.90
CA SER A 252 16.11 5.14 -10.91
C SER A 252 15.55 5.38 -9.50
N ALA A 253 15.94 4.57 -8.52
CA ALA A 253 15.51 4.68 -7.13
C ALA A 253 16.03 5.97 -6.50
N LEU A 254 17.30 6.34 -6.73
CA LEU A 254 17.87 7.61 -6.26
C LEU A 254 17.13 8.82 -6.82
N SER A 255 16.82 8.80 -8.13
CA SER A 255 16.03 9.85 -8.75
C SER A 255 14.64 9.96 -8.13
N ARG A 256 13.99 8.83 -7.85
CA ARG A 256 12.67 8.80 -7.23
C ARG A 256 12.70 9.27 -5.77
N LEU A 257 13.67 8.82 -4.98
CA LEU A 257 13.87 9.24 -3.58
C LEU A 257 13.99 10.76 -3.43
N ARG A 258 14.64 11.44 -4.39
CA ARG A 258 14.69 12.92 -4.41
C ARG A 258 13.29 13.52 -4.50
N VAL A 259 12.47 13.05 -5.44
CA VAL A 259 11.09 13.51 -5.61
C VAL A 259 10.25 13.21 -4.36
N LEU A 260 10.46 12.05 -3.72
CA LEU A 260 9.74 11.71 -2.49
C LEU A 260 10.11 12.63 -1.32
N ASN A 261 11.38 13.03 -1.21
CA ASN A 261 11.78 14.03 -0.22
C ASN A 261 11.12 15.39 -0.50
N GLU A 262 11.07 15.83 -1.75
CA GLU A 262 10.35 17.05 -2.13
C GLU A 262 8.85 16.95 -1.78
N GLU A 263 8.20 15.80 -2.02
CA GLU A 263 6.80 15.55 -1.61
C GLU A 263 6.60 15.66 -0.08
N ILE A 264 7.54 15.15 0.72
CA ILE A 264 7.51 15.22 2.19
C ILE A 264 7.77 16.65 2.68
N GLU A 265 8.79 17.31 2.15
CA GLU A 265 9.15 18.69 2.48
C GLU A 265 8.03 19.68 2.13
N ASN A 266 7.29 19.42 1.06
CA ASN A 266 6.10 20.20 0.73
C ASN A 266 5.05 20.13 1.84
N LEU A 267 4.79 18.95 2.43
CA LEU A 267 3.90 18.84 3.60
C LEU A 267 4.47 19.61 4.80
N GLU A 268 5.76 19.44 5.09
CA GLU A 268 6.47 20.12 6.19
C GLU A 268 6.52 21.65 6.02
N SER A 269 6.47 22.15 4.79
CA SER A 269 6.43 23.58 4.51
C SER A 269 5.04 24.17 4.78
N LEU A 270 3.98 23.39 4.51
CA LEU A 270 2.58 23.80 4.61
C LEU A 270 2.04 23.66 6.03
N LEU A 271 2.48 22.63 6.76
CA LEU A 271 1.95 22.24 8.07
C LEU A 271 3.07 22.17 9.12
N GLU A 272 2.69 22.18 10.39
CA GLU A 272 3.62 21.81 11.46
C GLU A 272 3.64 20.28 11.57
N VAL A 273 4.80 19.66 11.37
CA VAL A 273 4.90 18.18 11.35
C VAL A 273 5.85 17.70 12.44
N HIS A 274 5.35 16.83 13.30
CA HIS A 274 6.12 16.19 14.37
C HIS A 274 6.26 14.69 14.09
N TYR A 275 7.47 14.18 14.27
CA TYR A 275 7.81 12.78 14.02
C TYR A 275 8.06 12.02 15.33
N ARG A 276 7.68 10.73 15.36
CA ARG A 276 7.98 9.81 16.47
C ARG A 276 8.27 8.40 15.94
N PRO A 277 9.46 7.81 16.20
CA PRO A 277 10.56 8.36 16.99
C PRO A 277 11.27 9.52 16.29
N GLU A 278 11.77 9.33 15.08
CA GLU A 278 12.34 10.37 14.23
C GLU A 278 11.87 10.20 12.78
N ARG A 279 12.02 11.25 11.96
CA ARG A 279 11.76 11.16 10.52
C ARG A 279 12.70 10.10 9.90
N PRO A 280 12.19 9.15 9.09
CA PRO A 280 13.01 8.17 8.42
C PRO A 280 14.11 8.83 7.59
N ASP A 281 15.36 8.46 7.87
CA ASP A 281 16.52 8.81 7.06
C ASP A 281 16.70 7.73 5.99
N PHE A 282 16.24 8.03 4.77
CA PHE A 282 16.32 7.10 3.64
C PHE A 282 17.75 6.62 3.34
N PRO A 283 18.79 7.49 3.31
CA PRO A 283 20.19 7.06 3.29
C PRO A 283 20.60 6.11 4.43
N ALA A 284 20.16 6.37 5.67
CA ALA A 284 20.48 5.48 6.79
C ALA A 284 19.85 4.10 6.63
N LEU A 285 18.57 4.04 6.23
CA LEU A 285 17.87 2.79 5.95
C LEU A 285 18.55 1.99 4.84
N ALA A 286 19.08 2.66 3.81
CA ALA A 286 19.83 1.99 2.75
C ALA A 286 21.15 1.37 3.27
N ARG A 287 21.88 2.06 4.15
CA ARG A 287 23.10 1.51 4.79
C ARG A 287 22.78 0.31 5.68
N GLU A 288 21.67 0.37 6.42
CA GLU A 288 21.21 -0.77 7.24
C GLU A 288 20.86 -1.98 6.39
N ALA A 289 20.19 -1.77 5.25
CA ALA A 289 19.86 -2.84 4.31
C ALA A 289 21.09 -3.41 3.60
N GLU A 290 22.11 -2.59 3.32
CA GLU A 290 23.42 -3.04 2.79
C GLU A 290 24.12 -3.98 3.78
N ALA A 291 24.18 -3.59 5.06
CA ALA A 291 24.76 -4.42 6.12
C ALA A 291 24.00 -5.74 6.30
N PHE A 292 22.67 -5.71 6.22
CA PHE A 292 21.85 -6.92 6.26
C PHE A 292 22.12 -7.85 5.07
N GLN A 293 22.19 -7.31 3.85
CA GLN A 293 22.50 -8.09 2.66
C GLN A 293 23.89 -8.73 2.74
N ALA A 294 24.86 -8.05 3.36
CA ALA A 294 26.19 -8.60 3.57
C ALA A 294 26.12 -9.89 4.41
N LEU A 295 25.36 -9.86 5.51
CA LEU A 295 25.16 -11.01 6.39
C LEU A 295 24.48 -12.19 5.67
N LEU A 296 23.46 -11.91 4.84
CA LEU A 296 22.79 -12.96 4.06
C LEU A 296 23.76 -13.64 3.09
N LEU A 297 24.56 -12.85 2.37
CA LEU A 297 25.53 -13.39 1.42
C LEU A 297 26.67 -14.15 2.11
N ASP A 298 27.01 -13.81 3.34
CA ASP A 298 27.99 -14.57 4.13
C ASP A 298 27.42 -15.92 4.59
N GLN A 299 26.12 -16.01 4.89
CA GLN A 299 25.44 -17.26 5.25
C GLN A 299 25.26 -18.19 4.06
N ASP A 300 25.01 -17.66 2.87
CA ASP A 300 24.87 -18.46 1.64
C ASP A 300 26.21 -19.09 1.17
N LEU A 301 27.34 -18.60 1.69
CA LEU A 301 28.68 -19.07 1.37
C LEU A 301 29.26 -20.07 2.39
N SER A 302 28.59 -20.26 3.53
CA SER A 302 29.00 -21.17 4.62
C SER A 302 28.29 -22.51 4.56
#